data_AF-A0A7X6HX96-F1
#
_entry.id   AF-A0A7X6HX96-F1
#
_cell.length_a   1.000
_cell.length_b   1.000
_cell.length_c   1.000
_cell.angle_alpha   90.00
_cell.angle_beta   90.00
_cell.angle_gamma   90.00
#
_symmetry.space_group_name_H-M   'P 1'
#
loop_
_entity.id
_entity.type
_entity.pdbx_description
1 polymer ?
#
loop_
_entity_poly.entity_id
_entity_poly.type
_entity_poly.pdbx_seq_one_letter_code
_entity_poly.pdbx_strand_id
1 'polypeptide(L)'
;MPYITWGTVGGATENPRHYVEQAIGEHAGSFDVAALTAAFRGELQDALPAGWLLEADDIYCPRGAEDPEATAREALESVDFTALLAATDLAA
;
A
#
# COMPACT_ATOMS: atom_id res chain seq x y z
N MET A 1 -1.20 -19.68 9.64
CA MET A 1 -1.43 -18.25 9.38
C MET A 1 -2.31 -18.14 8.13
N PRO A 2 -3.49 -17.50 8.21
CA PRO A 2 -4.45 -17.42 7.09
C PRO A 2 -4.04 -16.42 5.98
N TYR A 3 -3.03 -15.61 6.23
CA TYR A 3 -2.52 -14.59 5.31
C TYR A 3 -1.14 -14.95 4.76
N ILE A 4 -0.81 -14.38 3.61
CA ILE A 4 0.52 -14.41 2.98
C ILE A 4 0.87 -12.99 2.52
N THR A 5 2.12 -12.60 2.64
CA THR A 5 2.60 -11.36 2.00
C THR A 5 2.51 -11.56 0.49
N TRP A 6 1.95 -10.61 -0.27
CA TRP A 6 1.83 -10.80 -1.72
C TRP A 6 3.20 -11.09 -2.37
N GLY A 7 4.29 -10.58 -1.77
CA GLY A 7 5.65 -10.66 -2.31
C GLY A 7 6.24 -12.06 -2.21
N THR A 8 5.55 -12.96 -1.50
CA THR A 8 5.90 -14.36 -1.34
C THR A 8 5.06 -15.30 -2.21
N VAL A 9 4.07 -14.76 -2.94
CA VAL A 9 3.25 -15.51 -3.87
C VAL A 9 4.05 -15.70 -5.15
N GLY A 10 4.26 -16.96 -5.55
CA GLY A 10 5.10 -17.33 -6.70
C GLY A 10 4.58 -16.72 -7.99
N GLY A 11 5.07 -15.53 -8.33
CA GLY A 11 4.55 -14.70 -9.41
C GLY A 11 4.75 -13.20 -9.15
N ALA A 12 4.86 -12.78 -7.89
CA ALA A 12 5.12 -11.39 -7.54
C ALA A 12 6.49 -10.94 -8.07
N THR A 13 6.49 -9.90 -8.89
CA THR A 13 7.71 -9.35 -9.51
C THR A 13 8.39 -8.32 -8.61
N GLU A 14 7.63 -7.72 -7.68
CA GLU A 14 8.07 -6.64 -6.81
C GLU A 14 7.71 -6.89 -5.34
N ASN A 15 8.52 -6.32 -4.44
CA ASN A 15 8.23 -6.33 -3.02
C ASN A 15 7.08 -5.34 -2.72
N PRO A 16 6.04 -5.71 -1.95
CA PRO A 16 4.92 -4.82 -1.60
C PRO A 16 5.34 -3.46 -1.09
N ARG A 17 6.32 -3.47 -0.20
CA ARG A 17 6.90 -2.28 0.38
C ARG A 17 7.47 -1.36 -0.70
N HIS A 18 8.19 -1.93 -1.67
CA HIS A 18 8.80 -1.15 -2.74
C HIS A 18 7.75 -0.48 -3.63
N TYR A 19 6.64 -1.16 -3.91
CA TYR A 19 5.56 -0.58 -4.72
C TYR A 19 4.85 0.56 -3.99
N VAL A 20 4.50 0.38 -2.71
CA VAL A 20 3.94 1.46 -1.88
C VAL A 20 4.91 2.63 -1.80
N GLU A 21 6.20 2.34 -1.65
CA GLU A 21 7.23 3.36 -1.60
C GLU A 21 7.37 4.12 -2.92
N GLN A 22 7.26 3.44 -4.06
CA GLN A 22 7.28 4.05 -5.38
C GLN A 22 6.04 4.89 -5.65
N ALA A 23 4.84 4.34 -5.39
CA ALA A 23 3.57 5.05 -5.59
C ALA A 23 3.50 6.33 -4.74
N ILE A 24 3.90 6.24 -3.47
CA ILE A 24 4.00 7.43 -2.61
C ILE A 24 5.12 8.34 -3.10
N GLY A 25 6.30 7.81 -3.42
CA GLY A 25 7.47 8.59 -3.84
C GLY A 25 7.25 9.41 -5.12
N GLU A 26 6.49 8.89 -6.08
CA GLU A 26 6.09 9.63 -7.29
C GLU A 26 5.26 10.89 -6.96
N HIS A 27 4.49 10.86 -5.87
CA HIS A 27 3.63 11.96 -5.44
C HIS A 27 4.24 12.83 -4.33
N ALA A 28 5.10 12.25 -3.49
CA ALA A 28 5.62 12.84 -2.28
C ALA A 28 6.95 13.61 -2.47
N GLY A 29 7.60 13.52 -3.63
CA GLY A 29 8.86 14.24 -3.86
C GLY A 29 9.94 13.86 -2.84
N SER A 30 10.31 14.77 -1.93
CA SER A 30 11.38 14.55 -0.93
C SER A 30 10.91 14.13 0.47
N PHE A 31 9.61 13.87 0.68
CA PHE A 31 9.10 13.44 1.99
C PHE A 31 9.58 12.03 2.34
N ASP A 32 9.70 11.76 3.65
CA ASP A 32 10.02 10.41 4.15
C ASP A 32 8.83 9.48 3.93
N VAL A 33 8.99 8.57 2.98
CA VAL A 33 7.98 7.60 2.57
C VAL A 33 7.51 6.75 3.76
N ALA A 34 8.40 6.35 4.66
CA ALA A 34 8.00 5.57 5.83
C ALA A 34 7.11 6.38 6.79
N ALA A 35 7.38 7.67 6.94
CA ALA A 35 6.54 8.57 7.74
C ALA A 35 5.16 8.76 7.10
N LEU A 36 5.10 8.86 5.77
CA LEU A 36 3.84 9.00 5.04
C LEU A 36 3.00 7.71 5.06
N THR A 37 3.61 6.54 4.85
CA THR A 37 2.90 5.25 4.98
C THR A 37 2.35 5.05 6.39
N ALA A 38 3.08 5.49 7.42
CA ALA A 38 2.59 5.48 8.79
C ALA A 38 1.42 6.47 9.01
N ALA A 39 1.49 7.67 8.42
CA ALA A 39 0.47 8.70 8.55
C ALA A 39 -0.85 8.31 7.86
N PHE A 40 -0.78 7.67 6.69
CA PHE A 40 -1.95 7.30 5.86
C PHE A 40 -2.34 5.83 5.98
N ARG A 41 -1.88 5.14 7.02
CA ARG A 41 -2.13 3.70 7.17
C ARG A 41 -3.62 3.37 7.16
N GLY A 42 -4.47 4.22 7.73
CA GLY A 42 -5.91 4.00 7.78
C GLY A 42 -6.53 4.01 6.38
N GLU A 43 -6.21 5.04 5.60
CA GLU A 43 -6.71 5.25 4.24
C GLU A 43 -6.19 4.18 3.28
N LEU A 44 -4.92 3.78 3.42
CA LEU A 44 -4.35 2.67 2.68
C LEU A 44 -5.02 1.33 3.03
N GLN A 45 -5.32 1.09 4.31
CA GLN A 45 -6.02 -0.12 4.76
C GLN A 45 -7.48 -0.14 4.30
N ASP A 46 -8.15 1.01 4.24
CA ASP A 46 -9.53 1.15 3.78
C ASP A 46 -9.66 1.00 2.25
N ALA A 47 -8.61 1.32 1.50
CA ALA A 47 -8.56 1.11 0.06
C ALA A 47 -8.36 -0.36 -0.32
N LEU A 48 -7.76 -1.16 0.56
CA LEU A 48 -7.53 -2.57 0.30
C LEU A 48 -8.86 -3.38 0.32
N PRO A 49 -8.95 -4.46 -0.48
CA PRO A 49 -10.15 -5.28 -0.49
C PRO A 49 -10.43 -5.94 0.87
N ALA A 50 -11.70 -6.25 1.13
CA ALA A 50 -12.10 -6.93 2.36
C ALA A 50 -11.28 -8.23 2.59
N GLY A 51 -10.69 -8.34 3.78
CA GLY A 51 -9.85 -9.48 4.16
C GLY A 51 -8.37 -9.32 3.84
N TRP A 52 -7.93 -8.19 3.26
CA TRP A 52 -6.53 -7.83 3.12
C TRP A 52 -6.06 -7.01 4.33
N LEU A 53 -4.77 -7.10 4.65
CA LEU A 53 -4.18 -6.41 5.79
C LEU A 53 -2.92 -5.66 5.38
N LEU A 54 -2.75 -4.45 5.92
CA LEU A 54 -1.54 -3.65 5.80
C LEU A 54 -0.85 -3.62 7.17
N GLU A 55 0.29 -4.30 7.30
CA GLU A 55 1.09 -4.31 8.53
C GLU A 55 2.53 -3.94 8.23
N ALA A 56 3.08 -2.96 8.94
CA ALA A 56 4.50 -2.57 8.82
C ALA A 56 4.97 -2.33 7.36
N ASP A 57 4.10 -1.69 6.56
CA ASP A 57 4.34 -1.38 5.14
C ASP A 57 4.27 -2.60 4.19
N ASP A 58 3.98 -3.78 4.72
CA ASP A 58 3.71 -5.00 3.95
C ASP A 58 2.20 -5.21 3.74
N ILE A 59 1.85 -5.62 2.52
CA ILE A 59 0.48 -5.99 2.16
C ILE A 59 0.32 -7.51 2.22
N TYR A 60 -0.64 -7.93 3.04
CA TYR A 60 -1.01 -9.31 3.27
C TYR A 60 -2.35 -9.61 2.61
N CYS A 61 -2.40 -10.65 1.80
CA CYS A 61 -3.61 -11.12 1.15
C CYS A 61 -4.12 -12.44 1.75
N PRO A 62 -5.42 -12.73 1.62
CA PRO A 62 -5.96 -14.05 1.93
C PRO A 62 -5.27 -15.15 1.10
N ARG A 63 -5.03 -16.30 1.71
CA ARG A 63 -4.57 -17.48 0.96
C ARG A 63 -5.57 -17.83 -0.14
N GLY A 64 -5.06 -17.96 -1.37
CA GLY A 64 -5.87 -18.28 -2.55
C GLY A 64 -6.44 -17.07 -3.29
N ALA A 65 -6.05 -15.84 -2.91
CA ALA A 65 -6.29 -14.68 -3.76
C ALA A 65 -5.70 -14.90 -5.16
N GLU A 66 -6.54 -14.76 -6.18
CA GLU A 66 -6.12 -14.80 -7.58
C GLU A 66 -5.46 -13.47 -7.92
N ASP A 67 -4.24 -13.54 -8.46
CA ASP A 67 -3.41 -12.38 -8.79
C ASP A 67 -3.34 -11.28 -7.71
N PRO A 68 -2.64 -11.55 -6.59
CA PRO A 68 -2.56 -10.60 -5.50
C PRO A 68 -1.90 -9.28 -5.91
N GLU A 69 -0.88 -9.32 -6.77
CA GLU A 69 -0.16 -8.14 -7.21
C GLU A 69 -1.09 -7.18 -7.95
N ALA A 70 -1.80 -7.66 -8.98
CA ALA A 70 -2.72 -6.83 -9.73
C ALA A 70 -3.83 -6.24 -8.85
N THR A 71 -4.39 -7.04 -7.95
CA THR A 71 -5.51 -6.62 -7.09
C THR A 71 -5.11 -5.48 -6.16
N ALA A 72 -3.97 -5.57 -5.48
CA ALA A 72 -3.59 -4.49 -4.57
C ALA A 72 -2.88 -3.33 -5.29
N ARG A 73 -2.36 -3.51 -6.52
CA ARG A 73 -2.02 -2.36 -7.38
C ARG A 73 -3.28 -1.55 -7.71
N GLU A 74 -4.32 -2.19 -8.21
CA GLU A 74 -5.60 -1.53 -8.53
C GLU A 74 -6.19 -0.82 -7.29
N ALA A 75 -6.14 -1.46 -6.12
CA ALA A 75 -6.59 -0.87 -4.87
C ALA A 75 -5.78 0.39 -4.49
N LEU A 76 -4.46 0.33 -4.57
CA LEU A 76 -3.58 1.47 -4.24
C LEU A 76 -3.67 2.60 -5.27
N GLU A 77 -3.84 2.28 -6.55
CA GLU A 77 -4.03 3.28 -7.62
C GLU A 77 -5.35 4.06 -7.48
N SER A 78 -6.32 3.51 -6.75
CA SER A 78 -7.57 4.21 -6.42
C SER A 78 -7.41 5.24 -5.29
N VAL A 79 -6.29 5.23 -4.56
CA VAL A 79 -6.01 6.17 -3.48
C VAL A 79 -5.52 7.49 -4.05
N ASP A 80 -6.21 8.58 -3.70
CA ASP A 80 -5.75 9.93 -4.05
C ASP A 80 -4.61 10.39 -3.13
N PHE A 81 -3.40 9.93 -3.43
CA PHE A 81 -2.19 10.32 -2.69
C PHE A 81 -1.95 11.83 -2.71
N THR A 82 -2.41 12.54 -3.74
CA THR A 82 -2.26 14.01 -3.80
C THR A 82 -3.13 14.69 -2.76
N ALA A 83 -4.38 14.25 -2.61
CA ALA A 83 -5.28 14.74 -1.57
C ALA A 83 -4.79 14.38 -0.15
N LEU A 84 -4.28 13.17 0.03
CA LEU A 84 -3.69 12.73 1.30
C LEU A 84 -2.48 13.58 1.68
N LEU A 85 -1.55 13.81 0.74
CA LEU A 85 -0.37 14.65 0.97
C LEU A 85 -0.75 16.11 1.29
N ALA A 86 -1.73 16.67 0.59
CA ALA A 86 -2.22 18.02 0.86
C ALA A 86 -2.86 18.15 2.26
N ALA A 87 -3.56 17.12 2.74
CA ALA A 87 -4.14 17.11 4.08
C ALA A 87 -3.07 17.10 5.18
N THR A 88 -1.93 16.45 4.94
CA THR A 88 -0.81 16.36 5.89
C THR A 88 0.03 17.64 5.92
N ASP A 89 0.24 18.30 4.78
CA ASP A 89 0.90 19.62 4.72
C ASP A 89 0.12 20.70 5.49
N LEU A 90 -1.21 20.64 5.43
CA LEU A 90 -2.07 21.55 6.19
C LEU A 90 -2.05 21.32 7.71
N ALA A 91 -1.57 20.15 8.15
CA ALA A 91 -1.50 19.76 9.55
C ALA A 91 -0.12 20.00 10.19
N ALA A 92 0.91 20.35 9.40
CA ALA A 92 2.26 20.67 9.84
C ALA A 92 2.46 22.16 10.15
#